data_AF-A0A849K0N1-F1
#
_entry.id   AF-A0A849K0N1-F1
#
_cell.length_a   1.000
_cell.length_b   1.000
_cell.length_c   1.000
_cell.angle_alpha   90.00
_cell.angle_beta   90.00
_cell.angle_gamma   90.00
#
_symmetry.space_group_name_H-M   'P 1'
#
loop_
_entity.id
_entity.type
_entity.pdbx_description
1 polymer ?
#
loop_
_entity_poly.entity_id
_entity_poly.type
_entity_poly.pdbx_seq_one_letter_code
_entity_poly.pdbx_strand_id
1 'polypeptide(L)' 'MDMSYALALLLVLGALAVVAAVVLVIVLVARGADRSSATPSGASLEDRLAEVDRLHEAGRVTDTERDEVRARLLGTL' A
#
# COMPACT_ATOMS: atom_id res chain seq x y z
N MET A 1 -35.51 -22.97 1.68
CA MET A 1 -34.12 -22.48 1.78
C MET A 1 -33.39 -23.43 2.70
N ASP A 2 -32.61 -24.35 2.14
CA ASP A 2 -31.88 -25.32 2.94
C ASP A 2 -30.85 -24.59 3.81
N MET A 3 -30.69 -25.04 5.05
CA MET A 3 -29.81 -24.42 6.06
C MET A 3 -28.36 -24.25 5.55
N SER A 4 -27.95 -25.10 4.61
CA SER A 4 -26.70 -25.04 3.86
C SER A 4 -26.54 -23.77 3.02
N TYR A 5 -27.61 -23.29 2.38
CA TYR A 5 -27.57 -22.03 1.61
C TYR A 5 -27.46 -20.83 2.53
N ALA A 6 -28.13 -20.84 3.69
CA ALA A 6 -28.01 -19.77 4.67
C ALA A 6 -26.57 -19.66 5.20
N LEU A 7 -25.93 -20.80 5.49
CA LEU A 7 -24.55 -20.85 5.98
C LEU A 7 -23.55 -20.42 4.89
N ALA A 8 -23.72 -20.90 3.66
CA ALA A 8 -22.91 -20.47 2.52
C ALA A 8 -23.03 -18.97 2.26
N LEU A 9 -24.25 -18.43 2.32
CA LEU A 9 -24.51 -17.01 2.11
C LEU A 9 -23.88 -16.15 3.21
N LEU A 10 -23.92 -16.59 4.46
CA LEU A 10 -23.27 -15.90 5.59
C LEU A 10 -21.74 -15.88 5.43
N LEU A 11 -21.14 -16.99 5.00
CA LEU A 11 -19.71 -17.06 4.71
C LEU A 11 -19.31 -16.14 3.57
N VAL A 12 -20.08 -16.12 2.47
CA VAL A 12 -19.82 -15.23 1.33
C VAL A 12 -19.94 -13.76 1.75
N LEU A 13 -20.99 -13.40 2.49
CA LEU A 13 -21.16 -12.04 3.01
C LEU A 13 -20.04 -11.65 3.97
N GLY A 14 -19.63 -12.55 4.85
CA GLY A 14 -18.51 -12.33 5.77
C GLY A 14 -17.18 -12.11 5.03
N ALA A 15 -16.87 -12.96 4.05
CA ALA A 15 -15.70 -12.80 3.21
C ALA A 15 -15.73 -11.47 2.42
N LEU A 16 -16.89 -11.11 1.87
CA LEU A 16 -17.07 -9.85 1.14
C LEU A 16 -16.85 -8.63 2.05
N ALA A 17 -17.37 -8.67 3.28
CA ALA A 17 -17.19 -7.61 4.27
C ALA A 17 -15.71 -7.43 4.66
N VAL A 18 -14.97 -8.53 4.83
CA VAL A 18 -13.54 -8.49 5.11
C VAL A 18 -12.77 -7.88 3.94
N VAL A 19 -13.06 -8.28 2.70
CA VAL A 19 -12.45 -7.69 1.50
C VAL A 19 -12.74 -6.19 1.42
N ALA A 20 -13.98 -5.78 1.65
CA ALA A 20 -14.36 -4.37 1.64
C ALA A 20 -13.62 -3.57 2.72
N ALA A 21 -13.45 -4.12 3.93
CA ALA A 21 -12.70 -3.49 5.01
C ALA A 21 -11.21 -3.34 4.66
N VAL A 22 -10.59 -4.37 4.08
CA VAL A 22 -9.19 -4.32 3.63
C VAL A 22 -9.01 -3.26 2.54
N VAL A 23 -9.90 -3.24 1.55
CA VAL A 23 -9.88 -2.22 0.49
C VAL A 23 -10.04 -0.82 1.09
N LEU A 24 -10.96 -0.64 2.05
CA LEU A 24 -11.14 0.63 2.75
C LEU A 24 -9.85 1.07 3.46
N VAL A 25 -9.17 0.16 4.16
CA VAL A 25 -7.89 0.44 4.83
C VAL A 25 -6.82 0.83 3.82
N ILE A 26 -6.68 0.08 2.71
CA ILE A 26 -5.73 0.41 1.64
C ILE A 26 -6.02 1.80 1.07
N VAL A 27 -7.30 2.10 0.77
CA VAL A 27 -7.72 3.42 0.26
C VAL A 27 -7.48 4.52 1.28
N LEU A 28 -7.70 4.27 2.57
CA LEU A 28 -7.42 5.24 3.63
C LEU A 28 -5.92 5.49 3.82
N VAL A 29 -5.08 4.45 3.68
CA VAL A 29 -3.62 4.59 3.70
C VAL A 29 -3.13 5.34 2.46
N ALA A 30 -3.63 4.99 1.28
CA ALA A 30 -3.31 5.68 0.02
C ALA A 30 -3.77 7.15 0.04
N ARG A 31 -5.00 7.42 0.46
CA ARG A 31 -5.52 8.79 0.62
C ARG A 31 -4.85 9.54 1.78
N GLY A 32 -4.41 8.83 2.81
CA GLY A 32 -3.62 9.40 3.90
C GLY A 32 -2.27 9.90 3.39
N ALA A 33 -1.65 9.16 2.47
CA ALA A 33 -0.46 9.62 1.74
C ALA A 33 -0.77 10.83 0.84
N ASP A 34 -1.93 10.85 0.17
CA ASP A 34 -2.32 11.99 -0.68
C ASP A 34 -2.64 13.27 0.11
N ARG A 35 -3.12 13.19 1.36
CA ARG A 35 -3.39 14.41 2.17
C ARG A 35 -2.13 15.12 2.67
N SER A 36 -0.95 14.54 2.52
CA SER A 36 0.32 15.26 2.64
C SER A 36 0.68 16.09 1.40
N SER A 37 -0.20 16.14 0.39
CA SER A 37 -0.07 17.04 -0.77
C SER A 37 -0.47 18.48 -0.43
N ALA A 38 -0.03 18.99 0.71
CA ALA A 38 0.49 20.35 0.73
C ALA A 38 1.85 20.26 0.03
N THR A 39 1.84 20.33 -1.30
CA THR A 39 3.01 20.24 -2.19
C THR A 39 4.30 20.76 -1.55
N PRO A 40 5.30 19.92 -1.25
CA PRO A 40 6.68 20.38 -1.26
C PRO A 40 7.20 20.10 -2.67
N SER A 41 7.19 21.12 -3.53
CA SER A 41 7.95 21.14 -4.80
C SER A 41 9.48 21.09 -4.56
N GLY A 42 9.95 20.33 -3.56
CA GLY A 42 11.30 20.38 -3.02
C GLY A 42 11.73 19.14 -2.24
N ALA A 43 11.04 18.00 -2.36
CA ALA A 43 11.61 16.74 -1.86
C ALA A 43 12.86 16.42 -2.70
N SER A 44 14.02 16.59 -2.09
CA SER A 44 15.32 16.36 -2.70
C SER A 44 15.47 14.89 -3.08
N LEU A 45 16.44 14.57 -3.94
CA LEU A 45 16.78 13.19 -4.28
C LEU A 45 17.08 12.37 -3.01
N GLU A 46 17.71 13.00 -2.02
CA GLU A 46 18.04 12.40 -0.72
C GLU A 46 16.79 12.04 0.08
N ASP A 47 15.79 12.93 0.12
CA ASP A 47 14.51 12.65 0.80
C ASP A 47 13.79 11.45 0.18
N ARG A 48 13.84 11.34 -1.15
CA ARG A 48 13.25 10.20 -1.87
C ARG A 48 13.98 8.91 -1.58
N LEU A 49 15.32 8.92 -1.56
CA LEU A 49 16.11 7.75 -1.19
C LEU A 49 15.84 7.31 0.26
N ALA A 50 15.78 8.26 1.18
CA ALA A 50 15.47 8.00 2.59
C ALA A 50 14.05 7.46 2.81
N GLU A 51 13.08 7.83 1.96
CA GLU A 51 11.75 7.23 1.98
C GLU A 51 11.78 5.76 1.56
N VAL A 52 12.50 5.43 0.49
CA VAL A 52 12.62 4.04 0.01
C VAL A 52 13.31 3.17 1.05
N ASP A 53 14.36 3.67 1.71
CA ASP A 53 15.02 2.96 2.80
C ASP A 53 14.10 2.73 4.00
N ARG A 54 13.28 3.73 4.38
CA ARG A 54 12.27 3.56 5.44
C ARG A 54 11.19 2.53 5.07
N LEU A 55 10.76 2.48 3.81
CA LEU A 55 9.82 1.46 3.35
C LEU A 55 10.43 0.04 3.40
N HIS A 56 11.73 -0.07 3.13
CA HIS A 56 12.46 -1.33 3.23
C HIS A 56 12.60 -1.79 4.70
N GLU A 57 13.01 -0.89 5.60
CA GLU A 57 13.07 -1.18 7.04
C GLU A 57 11.70 -1.57 7.63
N ALA A 58 10.63 -0.98 7.12
CA ALA A 58 9.26 -1.33 7.49
C ALA A 58 8.78 -2.67 6.88
N GLY A 59 9.60 -3.34 6.06
CA GLY A 59 9.27 -4.58 5.38
C GLY A 59 8.19 -4.46 4.32
N ARG A 60 7.96 -3.24 3.80
CA ARG A 60 6.94 -2.98 2.77
C ARG A 60 7.46 -3.12 1.34
N VAL A 61 8.77 -3.01 1.16
CA VAL A 61 9.46 -3.28 -0.11
C VAL A 61 10.62 -4.24 0.16
N THR A 62 10.88 -5.10 -0.80
CA THR A 62 12.01 -6.05 -0.78
C THR A 62 13.32 -5.34 -1.12
N ASP A 63 14.46 -5.98 -0.82
CA ASP A 63 15.79 -5.48 -1.22
C ASP A 63 15.87 -5.19 -2.72
N THR A 64 15.30 -6.08 -3.55
CA THR A 64 15.28 -5.92 -5.01
C THR A 64 14.50 -4.68 -5.44
N GLU A 65 13.30 -4.47 -4.88
CA GLU A 65 12.47 -3.30 -5.18
C GLU A 65 13.14 -2.00 -4.70
N ARG A 66 13.81 -2.02 -3.54
CA ARG A 66 14.60 -0.88 -3.05
C ARG A 66 15.69 -0.52 -4.05
N ASP A 67 16.44 -1.51 -4.52
CA ASP A 67 17.59 -1.30 -5.40
C ASP A 67 17.17 -0.82 -6.80
N GLU A 68 16.07 -1.36 -7.35
CA GLU A 68 15.49 -0.89 -8.62
C GLU A 68 14.99 0.55 -8.54
N VAL A 69 14.26 0.90 -7.48
CA VAL A 69 13.76 2.26 -7.27
C VAL A 69 14.93 3.23 -7.06
N ARG A 70 15.97 2.83 -6.32
CA ARG A 70 17.18 3.62 -6.11
C ARG A 70 17.92 3.87 -7.41
N ALA A 71 18.12 2.84 -8.23
CA ALA A 71 18.76 2.97 -9.54
C ALA A 71 17.96 3.89 -10.47
N ARG A 72 16.62 3.80 -10.45
CA ARG A 72 15.74 4.70 -11.21
C ARG A 72 15.82 6.15 -10.73
N LEU A 73 15.90 6.37 -9.41
CA LEU A 73 16.07 7.71 -8.82
C LEU A 73 17.44 8.32 -9.15
N LEU A 74 18.49 7.49 -9.21
CA LEU A 74 19.84 7.90 -9.59
C LEU A 74 20.05 8.01 -11.11
N GLY A 75 19.08 7.55 -11.92
CA GLY A 75 19.17 7.57 -13.38
C GLY A 75 20.18 6.57 -13.96
N THR A 76 20.46 5.48 -13.25
CA THR A 76 21.46 4.47 -13.62
C THR A 76 20.87 3.23 -14.29
N LEU A 77 19.59 3.28 -14.68
CA LEU A 77 18.81 2.18 -15.24
C LEU A 77 18.11 2.63 -16.52
#